data_AF-A0A944TZ45-F1
#
_entry.id   AF-A0A944TZ45-F1
#
_cell.length_a   1.000
_cell.length_b   1.000
_cell.length_c   1.000
_cell.angle_alpha   90.00
_cell.angle_beta   90.00
_cell.angle_gamma   90.00
#
_symmetry.space_group_name_H-M   'P 1'
#
loop_
_entity.id
_entity.type
_entity.pdbx_description
1 polymer ?
#
loop_
_entity_poly.entity_id
_entity_poly.type
_entity_poly.pdbx_seq_one_letter_code
_entity_poly.pdbx_strand_id
1 'polypeptide(L)'
;MHSVVKQYDNPIIWKELAAHIESLPAPDHLKLIRGNPERGKVLFAVCSSCHGAQGQGNQSLKAPPLNVQEDWYLMEQLRKYQSGMRGYDARDTEGRLMQSIVRLYSLQDLKDIVAFITRTAPPKNTE
;
A
#
# COMPACT_ATOMS: atom_id res chain seq x y z
N MET A 1 -25.21 -5.13 0.00
CA MET A 1 -23.91 -5.32 -0.67
C MET A 1 -23.78 -6.65 -1.41
N HIS A 2 -24.51 -7.72 -1.03
CA HIS A 2 -24.41 -9.04 -1.68
C HIS A 2 -25.06 -9.18 -3.07
N SER A 3 -25.96 -8.27 -3.49
CA SER A 3 -26.68 -8.41 -4.77
C SER A 3 -25.92 -7.89 -5.99
N VAL A 4 -25.05 -6.88 -5.81
CA VAL A 4 -24.31 -6.27 -6.93
C VAL A 4 -23.24 -7.23 -7.46
N VAL A 5 -22.54 -7.95 -6.58
CA VAL A 5 -21.48 -8.90 -7.00
C VAL A 5 -22.08 -10.07 -7.78
N LYS A 6 -23.25 -10.60 -7.37
CA LYS A 6 -23.94 -11.69 -8.09
C LYS A 6 -24.39 -11.30 -9.49
N GLN A 7 -24.70 -10.02 -9.73
CA GLN A 7 -25.13 -9.53 -11.03
C GLN A 7 -24.01 -9.57 -12.08
N TYR A 8 -22.75 -9.52 -11.64
CA TYR A 8 -21.56 -9.52 -12.51
C TYR A 8 -20.71 -10.79 -12.35
N ASP A 9 -21.25 -11.85 -11.74
CA ASP A 9 -20.55 -13.12 -11.55
C ASP A 9 -20.56 -13.94 -12.85
N ASN A 10 -19.90 -13.41 -13.88
CA ASN A 10 -19.73 -14.05 -15.18
C ASN A 10 -18.24 -14.21 -15.48
N PRO A 11 -17.72 -15.44 -15.58
CA PRO A 11 -16.29 -15.69 -15.77
C PRO A 11 -15.74 -15.19 -17.11
N ILE A 12 -16.59 -14.94 -18.11
CA ILE A 12 -16.20 -14.34 -19.39
C ILE A 12 -15.94 -12.84 -19.20
N ILE A 13 -16.85 -12.13 -18.52
CA ILE A 13 -16.72 -10.70 -18.26
C ILE A 13 -15.44 -10.39 -17.46
N TRP A 14 -15.10 -11.22 -16.48
CA TRP A 14 -13.87 -11.04 -15.71
C TRP A 14 -12.60 -11.25 -16.54
N LYS A 15 -12.60 -12.21 -17.47
CA LYS A 15 -11.47 -12.44 -18.38
C LYS A 15 -11.29 -11.29 -19.37
N GLU A 16 -12.38 -10.81 -19.96
CA GLU A 16 -12.37 -9.68 -20.89
C GLU A 16 -11.93 -8.38 -20.20
N LEU A 17 -12.43 -8.13 -18.98
CA LEU A 17 -12.02 -6.99 -18.18
C LEU A 17 -10.53 -7.04 -17.82
N ALA A 18 -10.02 -8.21 -17.40
CA ALA A 18 -8.60 -8.38 -17.09
C ALA A 18 -7.72 -8.09 -18.33
N ALA A 19 -8.05 -8.69 -19.47
CA ALA A 19 -7.33 -8.46 -20.73
C ALA A 19 -7.37 -6.98 -21.16
N HIS A 20 -8.51 -6.31 -20.96
CA HIS A 20 -8.62 -4.88 -21.26
C HIS A 20 -7.73 -4.02 -20.35
N ILE A 21 -7.75 -4.25 -19.03
CA ILE A 21 -6.91 -3.52 -18.07
C ILE A 21 -5.43 -3.73 -18.37
N GLU A 22 -5.02 -4.96 -18.72
CA GLU A 22 -3.65 -5.29 -19.11
C GLU A 22 -3.21 -4.55 -20.38
N SER A 23 -4.14 -4.26 -21.30
CA SER A 23 -3.85 -3.51 -22.53
C SER A 23 -3.71 -2.00 -22.33
N LEU A 24 -4.10 -1.46 -21.17
CA LEU A 24 -4.03 -0.02 -20.91
C LEU A 24 -2.57 0.42 -20.68
N PRO A 25 -2.18 1.63 -21.15
CA PRO A 25 -0.88 2.17 -20.82
C PRO A 25 -0.77 2.37 -19.30
N ALA A 26 0.42 2.07 -18.76
CA ALA A 26 0.69 2.34 -17.35
C ALA A 26 0.53 3.84 -17.06
N PRO A 27 -0.27 4.24 -16.05
CA PRO A 27 -0.44 5.64 -15.72
C PRO A 27 0.89 6.24 -15.22
N ASP A 28 1.09 7.53 -15.45
CA ASP A 28 2.22 8.23 -14.84
C ASP A 28 2.02 8.29 -13.32
N HIS A 29 3.00 7.80 -12.57
CA HIS A 29 2.99 7.81 -11.11
C HIS A 29 3.15 9.25 -10.60
N LEU A 30 2.10 9.77 -9.98
CA LEU A 30 2.11 11.12 -9.40
C LEU A 30 2.68 11.06 -7.97
N LYS A 31 3.76 11.81 -7.73
CA LYS A 31 4.31 12.01 -6.38
C LYS A 31 3.67 13.24 -5.72
N LEU A 32 2.67 13.01 -4.88
CA LEU A 32 1.89 14.05 -4.21
C LEU A 32 2.33 14.33 -2.76
N ILE A 33 2.95 13.35 -2.08
CA ILE A 33 3.30 13.45 -0.67
C ILE A 33 4.70 14.04 -0.50
N ARG A 34 4.77 15.20 0.16
CA ARG A 34 6.04 15.86 0.49
C ARG A 34 6.52 15.46 1.89
N GLY A 35 7.64 14.76 1.94
CA GLY A 35 8.34 14.35 3.17
C GLY A 35 9.86 14.27 2.95
N ASN A 36 10.62 14.07 4.03
CA ASN A 36 12.06 13.88 3.99
C ASN A 36 12.40 12.37 3.86
N PRO A 37 12.85 11.88 2.70
CA PRO A 37 13.11 10.46 2.50
C PRO A 37 14.31 9.92 3.30
N GLU A 38 15.27 10.76 3.69
CA GLU A 38 16.40 10.31 4.52
C GLU A 38 15.97 10.10 5.97
N ARG A 39 15.12 10.98 6.51
CA ARG A 39 14.46 10.75 7.80
C ARG A 39 13.51 9.55 7.72
N GLY A 40 12.75 9.45 6.62
CA GLY A 40 11.85 8.34 6.35
C GLY A 40 12.55 6.97 6.37
N LYS A 41 13.75 6.88 5.78
CA LYS A 41 14.58 5.67 5.79
C LYS A 41 14.87 5.18 7.21
N VAL A 42 15.21 6.11 8.12
CA VAL A 42 15.49 5.78 9.53
C VAL A 42 14.21 5.28 10.22
N LEU A 43 13.10 5.99 10.04
CA LEU A 43 11.81 5.64 10.65
C LEU A 43 11.24 4.30 10.12
N PHE A 44 11.48 4.00 8.85
CA PHE A 44 11.05 2.77 8.18
C PHE A 44 11.77 1.51 8.68
N ALA A 45 12.85 1.63 9.46
CA ALA A 45 13.60 0.49 9.99
C ALA A 45 12.69 -0.53 10.69
N VAL A 46 11.70 -0.07 11.47
CA VAL A 46 10.71 -0.94 12.14
C VAL A 46 9.82 -1.65 11.12
N CYS A 47 9.32 -0.91 10.13
CA CYS A 47 8.44 -1.42 9.08
C CYS A 47 9.13 -2.49 8.22
N SER A 48 10.44 -2.34 8.00
CA SER A 48 11.22 -3.23 7.14
C SER A 48 11.31 -4.67 7.63
N SER A 49 11.13 -4.89 8.94
CA SER A 49 11.10 -6.23 9.55
C SER A 49 9.99 -7.12 8.96
N CYS A 50 8.87 -6.52 8.57
CA CYS A 50 7.76 -7.24 7.92
C CYS A 50 7.69 -6.93 6.42
N HIS A 51 7.83 -5.66 6.03
CA HIS A 51 7.62 -5.23 4.64
C HIS A 51 8.89 -5.29 3.77
N GLY A 52 10.02 -5.78 4.31
CA GLY A 52 11.30 -5.86 3.59
C GLY A 52 12.05 -4.53 3.58
N ALA A 53 13.36 -4.61 3.36
CA ALA A 53 14.30 -3.47 3.43
C ALA A 53 13.91 -2.26 2.57
N GLN A 54 13.23 -2.49 1.45
CA GLN A 54 12.79 -1.46 0.49
C GLN A 54 11.26 -1.44 0.36
N GLY A 55 10.52 -2.08 1.26
CA GLY A 55 9.06 -2.16 1.15
C GLY A 55 8.58 -3.15 0.09
N GLN A 56 9.40 -4.11 -0.35
CA GLN A 56 9.05 -5.11 -1.37
C GLN A 56 8.06 -6.20 -0.89
N GLY A 57 7.69 -6.18 0.39
CA GLY A 57 6.77 -7.14 0.99
C GLY A 57 7.44 -8.45 1.42
N ASN A 58 6.68 -9.26 2.16
CA ASN A 58 7.04 -10.60 2.58
C ASN A 58 5.78 -11.46 2.67
N GLN A 59 5.63 -12.40 1.71
CA GLN A 59 4.45 -13.24 1.61
C GLN A 59 4.26 -14.16 2.82
N SER A 60 5.35 -14.69 3.38
CA SER A 60 5.30 -15.58 4.56
C SER A 60 4.77 -14.87 5.81
N LEU A 61 4.95 -13.55 5.88
CA LEU A 61 4.42 -12.70 6.95
C LEU A 61 3.08 -12.04 6.58
N LYS A 62 2.53 -12.34 5.39
CA LYS A 62 1.38 -11.65 4.80
C LYS A 62 1.55 -10.12 4.75
N ALA A 63 2.78 -9.65 4.67
CA ALA A 63 3.12 -8.24 4.57
C ALA A 63 3.12 -7.84 3.08
N PRO A 64 2.18 -7.03 2.61
CA PRO A 64 2.10 -6.67 1.20
C PRO A 64 3.29 -5.78 0.77
N PRO A 65 3.64 -5.78 -0.53
CA PRO A 65 4.57 -4.82 -1.09
C PRO A 65 3.98 -3.40 -0.99
N LEU A 66 4.79 -2.48 -0.47
CA LEU A 66 4.47 -1.06 -0.31
C LEU A 66 5.09 -0.23 -1.43
N ASN A 67 6.23 -0.64 -1.98
CA ASN A 67 6.97 0.11 -2.99
C ASN A 67 6.36 0.08 -4.41
N VAL A 68 5.28 -0.67 -4.61
CA VAL A 68 4.52 -0.73 -5.87
C VAL A 68 3.26 0.13 -5.84
N GLN A 69 3.05 0.90 -4.76
CA GLN A 69 1.85 1.69 -4.55
C GLN A 69 2.14 3.19 -4.64
N GLU A 70 1.11 3.94 -5.03
CA GLU A 70 1.18 5.39 -5.07
C GLU A 70 1.31 5.99 -3.67
N ASP A 71 2.00 7.12 -3.58
CA ASP A 71 2.28 7.77 -2.30
C ASP A 71 1.00 8.24 -1.59
N TRP A 72 0.03 8.78 -2.34
CA TRP A 72 -1.27 9.20 -1.83
C TRP A 72 -2.05 8.00 -1.28
N TYR A 73 -1.96 6.85 -1.93
CA TYR A 73 -2.65 5.64 -1.50
C TYR A 73 -2.04 5.13 -0.20
N LEU A 74 -0.71 5.01 -0.14
CA LEU A 74 0.00 4.60 1.08
C LEU A 74 -0.33 5.52 2.25
N MET A 75 -0.30 6.85 2.03
CA MET A 75 -0.63 7.83 3.06
C MET A 75 -2.06 7.65 3.57
N GLU A 76 -3.02 7.45 2.67
CA GLU A 76 -4.41 7.23 3.05
C GLU A 76 -4.60 5.92 3.83
N GLN A 77 -3.95 4.83 3.43
CA GLN A 77 -4.03 3.56 4.16
C GLN A 77 -3.42 3.66 5.56
N LEU A 78 -2.29 4.34 5.70
CA LEU A 78 -1.67 4.59 7.00
C LEU A 78 -2.58 5.41 7.91
N ARG A 79 -3.22 6.47 7.40
CA ARG A 79 -4.22 7.25 8.16
C ARG A 79 -5.43 6.42 8.58
N LYS A 80 -5.89 5.50 7.72
CA LYS A 80 -6.98 4.58 8.05
C LYS A 80 -6.60 3.60 9.16
N TYR A 81 -5.37 3.07 9.17
CA TYR A 81 -4.89 2.27 10.29
C TYR A 81 -4.75 3.11 11.57
N GLN A 82 -4.19 4.32 11.48
CA GLN A 82 -3.99 5.21 12.62
C GLN A 82 -5.33 5.55 13.32
N SER A 83 -6.35 5.92 12.53
CA SER A 83 -7.71 6.21 12.99
C SER A 83 -8.52 4.97 13.38
N GLY A 84 -8.07 3.78 13.00
CA GLY A 84 -8.79 2.53 13.21
C GLY A 84 -9.94 2.27 12.24
N MET A 85 -10.04 3.01 11.14
CA MET A 85 -10.93 2.63 10.03
C MET A 85 -10.48 1.33 9.35
N ARG A 86 -9.18 0.99 9.42
CA ARG A 86 -8.63 -0.33 9.11
C ARG A 86 -8.06 -0.98 10.38
N GLY A 87 -8.13 -2.31 10.46
CA GLY A 87 -7.71 -3.05 11.65
C GLY A 87 -8.67 -2.99 12.83
N TYR A 88 -9.95 -2.61 12.62
CA TYR A 88 -10.94 -2.57 13.70
C TYR A 88 -11.51 -3.95 14.07
N ASP A 89 -11.57 -4.88 13.13
CA ASP A 89 -12.13 -6.21 13.37
C ASP A 89 -11.15 -7.03 14.23
N ALA A 90 -11.65 -7.63 15.32
CA ALA A 90 -10.88 -8.50 16.21
C ALA A 90 -10.39 -9.80 15.54
N ARG A 91 -10.82 -10.09 14.33
CA ARG A 91 -10.32 -11.20 13.50
C ARG A 91 -9.24 -10.78 12.50
N ASP A 92 -9.09 -9.47 12.25
CA ASP A 92 -8.04 -8.90 11.39
C ASP A 92 -6.74 -8.72 12.18
N THR A 93 -6.05 -9.83 12.45
CA THR A 93 -4.82 -9.85 13.27
C THR A 93 -3.72 -8.97 12.70
N GLU A 94 -3.55 -9.01 11.38
CA GLU A 94 -2.55 -8.28 10.62
C GLU A 94 -2.88 -6.78 10.57
N GLY A 95 -4.15 -6.42 10.39
CA GLY A 95 -4.59 -5.04 10.44
C GLY A 95 -4.49 -4.43 11.84
N ARG A 96 -4.73 -5.21 12.91
CA ARG A 96 -4.49 -4.75 14.29
C ARG A 96 -3.02 -4.54 14.59
N LEU A 97 -2.16 -5.42 14.07
CA LEU A 97 -0.71 -5.23 14.15
C LEU A 97 -0.29 -3.96 13.42
N MET A 98 -0.80 -3.70 12.22
CA MET A 98 -0.53 -2.46 11.52
C MET A 98 -1.04 -1.23 12.26
N GLN A 99 -2.23 -1.30 12.88
CA GLN A 99 -2.74 -0.21 13.71
C GLN A 99 -1.81 0.09 14.89
N SER A 100 -1.33 -0.93 15.62
CA SER A 100 -0.47 -0.72 16.79
C SER A 100 0.87 -0.10 16.43
N ILE A 101 1.46 -0.52 15.30
CA ILE A 101 2.71 0.06 14.78
C ILE A 101 2.52 1.49 14.29
N VAL A 102 1.51 1.75 13.44
CA VAL A 102 1.33 3.06 12.80
C VAL A 102 0.96 4.16 13.80
N ARG A 103 0.31 3.82 14.93
CA ARG A 103 -0.02 4.78 16.00
C ARG A 103 1.19 5.37 16.72
N LEU A 104 2.37 4.78 16.57
CA LEU A 104 3.61 5.28 17.16
C LEU A 104 4.18 6.50 16.41
N TYR A 105 3.66 6.80 15.22
CA TYR A 105 4.21 7.79 14.31
C TYR A 105 3.31 9.02 14.19
N SER A 106 3.93 10.20 14.11
CA SER A 106 3.20 11.43 13.78
C SER A 106 2.81 11.47 12.30
N LEU A 107 1.91 12.39 11.92
CA LEU A 107 1.56 12.60 10.52
C LEU A 107 2.79 12.96 9.66
N GLN A 108 3.75 13.71 10.21
CA GLN A 108 4.98 14.06 9.48
C GLN A 108 5.89 12.84 9.32
N ASP A 109 6.02 12.01 10.36
CA ASP A 109 6.80 10.77 10.26
C ASP A 109 6.23 9.83 9.18
N LEU A 110 4.90 9.73 9.09
CA LEU A 110 4.25 8.94 8.03
C LEU A 110 4.51 9.50 6.63
N LYS A 111 4.50 10.84 6.46
CA LYS A 111 4.87 11.46 5.18
C LYS A 111 6.33 11.17 4.82
N ASP A 112 7.24 11.23 5.79
CA ASP A 112 8.65 10.94 5.58
C ASP A 112 8.86 9.48 5.18
N ILE A 113 8.20 8.54 5.88
CA ILE A 113 8.20 7.11 5.56
C ILE A 113 7.68 6.87 4.13
N VAL A 114 6.54 7.48 3.76
CA VAL A 114 5.97 7.35 2.42
C VAL A 114 6.94 7.90 1.36
N ALA A 115 7.52 9.08 1.60
CA ALA A 115 8.52 9.66 0.70
C ALA A 115 9.76 8.78 0.52
N PHE A 116 10.15 8.02 1.55
CA PHE A 116 11.20 7.02 1.45
C PHE A 116 10.79 5.82 0.59
N ILE A 117 9.62 5.22 0.87
CA ILE A 117 9.11 4.01 0.17
C ILE A 117 8.97 4.28 -1.33
N THR A 118 8.45 5.45 -1.71
CA THR A 118 8.17 5.79 -3.12
C THR A 118 9.33 6.54 -3.80
N ARG A 119 10.48 6.65 -3.14
CA ARG A 119 11.65 7.35 -3.70
C ARG A 119 12.08 6.74 -5.03
N THR A 120 12.11 5.43 -5.11
CA THR A 120 12.32 4.67 -6.34
C THR A 120 10.99 4.04 -6.73
N ALA A 121 10.16 4.75 -7.50
CA ALA A 121 9.06 4.08 -8.20
C ALA A 121 9.67 2.93 -9.03
N PRO A 122 9.02 1.76 -9.13
CA PRO A 122 9.50 0.69 -9.98
C PRO A 122 9.76 1.25 -11.39
N PRO A 123 10.81 0.77 -12.10
CA PRO A 123 10.99 1.15 -13.50
C PRO A 123 9.68 0.91 -14.25
N LYS A 124 9.31 1.84 -15.15
CA LYS A 124 8.29 1.56 -16.16
C LYS A 124 8.65 0.21 -16.76
N ASN A 125 7.68 -0.70 -16.86
CA ASN A 125 7.87 -1.95 -17.58
C ASN A 125 8.29 -1.60 -19.01
N THR A 126 9.59 -1.53 -19.27
CA THR A 126 10.13 -1.55 -20.61
C THR A 126 10.19 -3.02 -20.98
N GLU A 127 9.44 -3.36 -22.03
CA GLU A 127 9.45 -4.66 -22.72
C GLU A 127 10.85 -5.27 -22.87
#